data_AF-A0A1E4ZI14-F1
#
_entry.id   AF-A0A1E4ZI14-F1
#
_cell.length_a   1.000
_cell.length_b   1.000
_cell.length_c   1.000
_cell.angle_alpha   90.00
_cell.angle_beta   90.00
_cell.angle_gamma   90.00
#
_symmetry.space_group_name_H-M   'P 1'
#
loop_
_entity.id
_entity.type
_entity.pdbx_description
1 polymer ?
#
loop_
_entity_poly.entity_id
_entity_poly.type
_entity_poly.pdbx_seq_one_letter_code
_entity_poly.pdbx_strand_id
1 'polypeptide(L)'
;MQAKNRIYRKNYNIKEKEIRKFKVYQDYPIQRAFQDCTAQKRVLIGCLGSGKTITCCMEVMRIIRKQKKNSLGWRTSKGAFIRHTKIALMETAVFEFMRMFSSIARLISDKKIIVEIEDERVYSEISLYCLDKPKDTENLRSLPLTFAWINEGRSIRSFDLLGQLIGRLNRFPADNNKGYLLIDSNPCGHTHWLYTQFDRRQDEDLQVFLQPGGLTDEAENRAWLADTNGGDHRNYYRLRMKSMQQHEIDRDIHGKWSFYHEGKAIYPNFKIEKCVIKSPVNVEPNQHKHWVNLSNIPEAIKYYGMNVHLFIGIDPGVVHSAYSIIFKDNDFRWTVLKTKEFTDSDVMDIARELRQDIKDMGLERLGVRNPYKYIHIACDPAGSARSQLDKSATFINTLAKYLETDVYRACSTNNVQRRISVINTAMNQNRFFIHSCSEDQEHNKNENLISALIGGYHREKLNVPGEERYSDEIAKNIASHITESVQYALLAGGEIEFAQDRSYARDLNGRGYFR
;
A
#
# COMPACT_ATOMS: atom_id res chain seq x y z
N MET A 1 12.90 -12.43 -43.82
CA MET A 1 12.47 -12.50 -42.41
C MET A 1 12.08 -11.08 -41.97
N GLN A 2 10.88 -10.57 -42.19
CA GLN A 2 9.58 -10.83 -41.53
C GLN A 2 9.65 -11.07 -40.01
N ALA A 3 9.27 -10.05 -39.23
CA ALA A 3 8.19 -10.04 -38.21
C ALA A 3 8.14 -8.62 -37.57
N LYS A 4 7.27 -7.71 -38.03
CA LYS A 4 5.89 -7.45 -37.55
C LYS A 4 5.78 -6.97 -36.09
N ASN A 5 6.01 -5.67 -35.84
CA ASN A 5 5.32 -4.93 -34.78
C ASN A 5 4.08 -4.25 -35.38
N ARG A 6 2.92 -4.86 -35.21
CA ARG A 6 1.63 -4.40 -35.73
C ARG A 6 0.93 -3.57 -34.64
N ILE A 7 1.22 -2.26 -34.59
CA ILE A 7 0.39 -1.32 -33.83
C ILE A 7 -0.88 -1.09 -34.65
N TYR A 8 -2.03 -1.50 -34.13
CA TYR A 8 -3.34 -1.24 -34.72
C TYR A 8 -3.65 0.27 -34.65
N ARG A 9 -3.29 1.04 -35.69
CA ARG A 9 -3.88 2.35 -35.95
C ARG A 9 -5.24 2.16 -36.62
N LYS A 10 -6.32 2.15 -35.84
CA LYS A 10 -7.67 2.39 -36.36
C LYS A 10 -7.88 3.90 -36.46
N ASN A 11 -8.04 4.40 -37.69
CA ASN A 11 -8.45 5.76 -37.98
C ASN A 11 -9.82 6.04 -37.36
N TYR A 12 -9.85 6.78 -36.25
CA TYR A 12 -11.07 7.43 -35.77
C TYR A 12 -11.00 8.90 -36.15
N ASN A 13 -11.64 9.22 -37.27
CA ASN A 13 -11.88 10.57 -37.75
C ASN A 13 -12.94 11.23 -36.84
N ILE A 14 -12.53 11.74 -35.68
CA ILE A 14 -13.33 12.67 -34.89
C ILE A 14 -12.93 14.07 -35.36
N LYS A 15 -13.89 14.81 -35.95
CA LYS A 15 -13.66 16.13 -36.54
C LYS A 15 -13.01 17.08 -35.52
N GLU A 16 -11.74 17.36 -35.76
CA GLU A 16 -10.77 18.15 -35.00
C GLU A 16 -11.10 19.65 -34.82
N LYS A 17 -12.26 20.12 -35.28
CA LYS A 17 -12.55 21.55 -35.44
C LYS A 17 -13.17 22.24 -34.22
N GLU A 18 -13.73 21.53 -33.25
CA GLU A 18 -14.37 22.15 -32.05
C GLU A 18 -13.51 22.11 -30.77
N ILE A 19 -12.34 21.47 -30.81
CA ILE A 19 -11.38 21.42 -29.69
C ILE A 19 -10.54 22.71 -29.57
N ARG A 20 -10.59 23.59 -30.59
CA ARG A 20 -9.54 24.59 -30.87
C ARG A 20 -9.47 25.86 -30.00
N LYS A 21 -10.29 26.05 -28.96
CA LYS A 21 -10.08 27.17 -28.02
C LYS A 21 -9.27 26.82 -26.76
N PHE A 22 -9.22 25.55 -26.38
CA PHE A 22 -8.42 25.09 -25.23
C PHE A 22 -7.72 23.78 -25.57
N LYS A 23 -6.41 23.70 -25.40
CA LYS A 23 -5.68 22.44 -25.51
C LYS A 23 -6.13 21.52 -24.38
N VAL A 24 -6.93 20.50 -24.70
CA VAL A 24 -7.45 19.50 -23.74
C VAL A 24 -6.86 18.12 -23.93
N TYR A 25 -5.80 18.00 -24.74
CA TYR A 25 -5.02 16.80 -24.91
C TYR A 25 -3.57 17.08 -24.55
N GLN A 26 -2.95 16.10 -23.89
CA GLN A 26 -1.52 16.10 -23.64
C GLN A 26 -0.79 15.42 -24.79
N ASP A 27 0.45 15.86 -25.00
CA ASP A 27 1.33 15.32 -26.06
C ASP A 27 2.26 14.22 -25.54
N TYR A 28 2.26 13.97 -24.23
CA TYR A 28 3.12 12.96 -23.61
C TYR A 28 2.44 11.58 -23.58
N PRO A 29 3.16 10.47 -23.81
CA PRO A 29 2.57 9.15 -24.09
C PRO A 29 1.61 8.60 -23.02
N ILE A 30 1.99 8.65 -21.74
CA ILE A 30 1.21 8.13 -20.61
C ILE A 30 0.04 9.05 -20.29
N GLN A 31 0.26 10.37 -20.27
CA GLN A 31 -0.85 11.33 -20.12
C GLN A 31 -1.86 11.19 -21.26
N ARG A 32 -1.39 10.98 -22.48
CA ARG A 32 -2.24 10.76 -23.64
C ARG A 32 -2.99 9.44 -23.53
N ALA A 33 -2.30 8.37 -23.14
CA ALA A 33 -2.93 7.06 -22.90
C ALA A 33 -4.02 7.14 -21.83
N PHE A 34 -3.78 7.87 -20.74
CA PHE A 34 -4.76 8.14 -19.68
C PHE A 34 -6.02 8.84 -20.23
N GLN A 35 -5.85 9.84 -21.09
CA GLN A 35 -6.96 10.58 -21.70
C GLN A 35 -7.70 9.81 -22.80
N ASP A 36 -6.99 8.97 -23.54
CA ASP A 36 -7.55 8.12 -24.61
C ASP A 36 -8.21 6.85 -24.05
N CYS A 37 -7.89 6.48 -22.80
CA CYS A 37 -8.50 5.36 -22.10
C CYS A 37 -10.01 5.56 -21.92
N THR A 38 -10.78 4.52 -22.25
CA THR A 38 -12.24 4.51 -22.12
C THR A 38 -12.74 4.05 -20.76
N ALA A 39 -11.85 3.57 -19.88
CA ALA A 39 -12.22 3.13 -18.54
C ALA A 39 -12.80 4.27 -17.71
N GLN A 40 -13.83 3.96 -16.93
CA GLN A 40 -14.53 4.94 -16.11
C GLN A 40 -13.71 5.36 -14.89
N LYS A 41 -12.93 4.44 -14.32
CA LYS A 41 -12.08 4.69 -13.16
C LYS A 41 -10.62 4.66 -13.61
N ARG A 42 -9.90 5.76 -13.44
CA ARG A 42 -8.52 5.92 -13.90
C ARG A 42 -7.66 6.59 -12.86
N VAL A 43 -6.42 6.11 -12.73
CA VAL A 43 -5.41 6.65 -11.83
C VAL A 43 -4.18 7.05 -12.64
N LEU A 44 -3.70 8.29 -12.47
CA LEU A 44 -2.45 8.78 -13.03
C LEU A 44 -1.43 9.01 -11.92
N ILE A 45 -0.35 8.22 -11.92
CA ILE A 45 0.70 8.27 -10.90
C ILE A 45 2.01 8.69 -11.53
N GLY A 46 2.78 9.53 -10.84
CA GLY A 46 4.07 10.01 -11.36
C GLY A 46 4.80 10.93 -10.40
N CYS A 47 6.03 11.30 -10.74
CA CYS A 47 6.87 12.18 -9.92
C CYS A 47 6.36 13.63 -9.86
N LEU A 48 6.96 14.49 -9.03
CA LEU A 48 6.64 15.91 -9.00
C LEU A 48 6.89 16.55 -10.37
N GLY A 49 6.10 17.56 -10.73
CA GLY A 49 6.27 18.29 -12.00
C GLY A 49 5.89 17.53 -13.28
N SER A 50 5.45 16.27 -13.19
CA SER A 50 5.15 15.41 -14.35
C SER A 50 3.84 15.74 -15.09
N GLY A 51 3.12 16.80 -14.72
CA GLY A 51 1.91 17.25 -15.43
C GLY A 51 0.59 16.56 -15.07
N LYS A 52 0.54 15.79 -13.97
CA LYS A 52 -0.66 15.02 -13.56
C LYS A 52 -1.90 15.89 -13.38
N THR A 53 -1.82 16.91 -12.52
CA THR A 53 -2.95 17.79 -12.18
C THR A 53 -3.54 18.44 -13.42
N ILE A 54 -2.68 18.99 -14.30
CA ILE A 54 -3.09 19.62 -15.56
C ILE A 54 -3.81 18.60 -16.45
N THR A 55 -3.30 17.37 -16.53
CA THR A 55 -3.93 16.28 -17.30
C THR A 55 -5.32 15.95 -16.80
N CYS A 56 -5.52 15.88 -15.48
CA CYS A 56 -6.82 15.68 -14.87
C CYS A 56 -7.76 16.87 -15.12
N CYS A 57 -7.29 18.12 -15.03
CA CYS A 57 -8.09 19.30 -15.39
C CYS A 57 -8.61 19.22 -16.83
N MET A 58 -7.73 18.86 -17.79
CA MET A 58 -8.12 18.67 -19.19
C MET A 58 -9.13 17.53 -19.35
N GLU A 59 -8.95 16.42 -18.65
CA GLU A 59 -9.83 15.27 -18.72
C GLU A 59 -11.21 15.54 -18.11
N VAL A 60 -11.27 16.29 -17.01
CA VAL A 60 -12.54 16.80 -16.45
C VAL A 60 -13.30 17.59 -17.51
N MET A 61 -12.64 18.53 -18.19
CA MET A 61 -13.28 19.33 -19.24
C MET A 61 -13.79 18.46 -20.41
N ARG A 62 -13.05 17.42 -20.77
CA ARG A 62 -13.48 16.45 -21.79
C ARG A 62 -14.70 15.65 -21.34
N ILE A 63 -14.73 15.18 -20.10
CA ILE A 63 -15.86 14.46 -19.53
C ILE A 63 -17.11 15.35 -19.56
N ILE A 64 -16.98 16.62 -19.16
CA ILE A 64 -18.07 17.62 -19.20
C ILE A 64 -18.60 17.79 -20.63
N ARG A 65 -17.72 18.04 -21.60
CA ARG A 65 -18.12 18.28 -23.01
C ARG A 65 -18.63 17.03 -23.73
N LYS A 66 -18.26 15.83 -23.27
CA LYS A 66 -18.69 14.54 -23.85
C LYS A 66 -20.07 14.08 -23.38
N GLN A 67 -20.66 14.70 -22.35
CA GLN A 67 -21.99 14.32 -21.88
C GLN A 67 -23.03 14.39 -22.99
N LYS A 68 -23.99 13.46 -23.01
CA LYS A 68 -25.10 13.54 -23.97
C LYS A 68 -25.96 14.77 -23.67
N LYS A 69 -26.55 15.33 -24.72
CA LYS A 69 -27.54 16.41 -24.55
C LYS A 69 -28.80 15.84 -23.90
N ASN A 70 -29.33 16.55 -22.91
CA ASN A 70 -30.63 16.26 -22.31
C ASN A 70 -31.78 16.68 -23.26
N SER A 71 -33.03 16.51 -22.82
CA SER A 71 -34.23 16.88 -23.58
C SER A 71 -34.29 18.36 -23.98
N LEU A 72 -33.62 19.25 -23.22
CA LEU A 72 -33.50 20.67 -23.51
C LEU A 72 -32.30 21.01 -24.44
N GLY A 73 -31.57 19.99 -24.90
CA GLY A 73 -30.41 20.15 -25.77
C GLY A 73 -29.12 20.55 -25.05
N TRP A 74 -29.09 20.50 -23.71
CA TRP A 74 -27.92 20.86 -22.89
C TRP A 74 -27.13 19.65 -22.43
N ARG A 75 -25.81 19.75 -22.43
CA ARG A 75 -24.89 18.79 -21.81
C ARG A 75 -24.72 19.17 -20.35
N THR A 76 -25.32 18.40 -19.45
CA THR A 76 -25.31 18.69 -18.01
C THR A 76 -24.49 17.68 -17.24
N SER A 77 -23.64 18.14 -16.33
CA SER A 77 -22.90 17.28 -15.40
C SER A 77 -22.85 17.82 -13.97
N LYS A 78 -22.67 16.90 -13.01
CA LYS A 78 -22.34 17.20 -11.62
C LYS A 78 -21.03 16.52 -11.26
N GLY A 79 -20.05 17.31 -10.85
CA GLY A 79 -18.70 16.89 -10.52
C GLY A 79 -18.37 17.08 -9.05
N ALA A 80 -17.33 16.40 -8.58
CA ALA A 80 -16.71 16.65 -7.29
C ALA A 80 -15.19 16.74 -7.44
N PHE A 81 -14.57 17.81 -6.95
CA PHE A 81 -13.12 17.86 -6.71
C PHE A 81 -12.87 17.58 -5.24
N ILE A 82 -11.96 16.63 -4.98
CA ILE A 82 -11.72 16.07 -3.66
C ILE A 82 -10.22 16.12 -3.39
N ARG A 83 -9.85 16.60 -2.19
CA ARG A 83 -8.49 16.53 -1.65
C ARG A 83 -8.57 16.41 -0.12
N HIS A 84 -7.45 16.19 0.55
CA HIS A 84 -7.41 16.13 2.01
C HIS A 84 -7.95 17.44 2.63
N THR A 85 -7.24 18.56 2.45
CA THR A 85 -7.60 19.85 3.08
C THR A 85 -8.20 20.85 2.09
N LYS A 86 -9.05 21.76 2.59
CA LYS A 86 -9.63 22.84 1.77
C LYS A 86 -8.56 23.76 1.18
N ILE A 87 -7.57 24.17 1.98
CA ILE A 87 -6.49 25.06 1.52
C ILE A 87 -5.72 24.38 0.38
N ALA A 88 -5.31 23.13 0.56
CA ALA A 88 -4.58 22.42 -0.47
C ALA A 88 -5.43 22.22 -1.74
N LEU A 89 -6.74 21.96 -1.61
CA LEU A 89 -7.65 21.86 -2.75
C LEU A 89 -7.69 23.16 -3.55
N MET A 90 -7.79 24.30 -2.85
CA MET A 90 -7.85 25.62 -3.46
C MET A 90 -6.56 26.00 -4.17
N GLU A 91 -5.40 25.73 -3.56
CA GLU A 91 -4.07 26.08 -4.08
C GLU A 91 -3.58 25.17 -5.22
N THR A 92 -4.25 24.04 -5.46
CA THR A 92 -3.80 23.05 -6.45
C THR A 92 -4.86 22.81 -7.53
N ALA A 93 -5.78 21.87 -7.32
CA ALA A 93 -6.78 21.47 -8.30
C ALA A 93 -7.66 22.63 -8.77
N VAL A 94 -8.15 23.46 -7.83
CA VAL A 94 -9.00 24.62 -8.17
C VAL A 94 -8.17 25.69 -8.86
N PHE A 95 -7.01 26.04 -8.31
CA PHE A 95 -6.11 27.03 -8.92
C PHE A 95 -5.75 26.65 -10.36
N GLU A 96 -5.28 25.43 -10.61
CA GLU A 96 -4.91 24.98 -11.95
C GLU A 96 -6.10 24.94 -12.91
N PHE A 97 -7.26 24.44 -12.45
CA PHE A 97 -8.46 24.42 -13.28
C PHE A 97 -8.91 25.84 -13.67
N MET A 98 -8.92 26.77 -12.72
CA MET A 98 -9.27 28.17 -12.97
C MET A 98 -8.23 28.88 -13.83
N ARG A 99 -6.94 28.60 -13.64
CA ARG A 99 -5.85 29.12 -14.49
C ARG A 99 -6.05 28.73 -15.96
N MET A 100 -6.56 27.53 -16.21
CA MET A 100 -6.79 27.01 -17.57
C MET A 100 -8.12 27.44 -18.19
N PHE A 101 -9.17 27.60 -17.37
CA PHE A 101 -10.55 27.70 -17.87
C PHE A 101 -11.33 28.90 -17.32
N SER A 102 -10.68 29.91 -16.73
CA SER A 102 -11.34 31.10 -16.15
C SER A 102 -12.29 31.85 -17.08
N SER A 103 -12.12 31.75 -18.40
CA SER A 103 -13.03 32.36 -19.37
C SER A 103 -14.39 31.65 -19.49
N ILE A 104 -14.50 30.40 -19.03
CA ILE A 104 -15.71 29.57 -19.11
C ILE A 104 -16.11 28.96 -17.75
N ALA A 105 -15.27 29.14 -16.73
CA ALA A 105 -15.46 28.61 -15.39
C ALA A 105 -15.45 29.74 -14.36
N ARG A 106 -16.34 29.66 -13.37
CA ARG A 106 -16.49 30.64 -12.29
C ARG A 106 -16.53 29.93 -10.94
N LEU A 107 -15.67 30.36 -10.01
CA LEU A 107 -15.70 29.88 -8.62
C LEU A 107 -16.77 30.64 -7.83
N ILE A 108 -17.68 29.91 -7.19
CA ILE A 108 -18.78 30.46 -6.39
C ILE A 108 -18.54 30.15 -4.92
N SER A 109 -18.27 31.22 -4.16
CA SER A 109 -18.19 31.21 -2.69
C SER A 109 -17.35 30.05 -2.14
N ASP A 110 -16.21 29.75 -2.77
CA ASP A 110 -15.25 28.70 -2.40
C ASP A 110 -15.79 27.25 -2.25
N LYS A 111 -17.05 27.03 -2.64
CA LYS A 111 -17.77 25.75 -2.47
C LYS A 111 -17.98 25.00 -3.77
N LYS A 112 -18.09 25.71 -4.88
CA LYS A 112 -18.35 25.09 -6.19
C LYS A 112 -17.77 25.91 -7.33
N ILE A 113 -17.43 25.22 -8.42
CA ILE A 113 -17.10 25.81 -9.71
C ILE A 113 -18.29 25.58 -10.65
N ILE A 114 -18.72 26.62 -11.36
CA ILE A 114 -19.69 26.51 -12.45
C ILE A 114 -18.94 26.64 -13.75
N VAL A 115 -19.13 25.67 -14.66
CA VAL A 115 -18.63 25.72 -16.03
C VAL A 115 -19.82 25.91 -16.95
N GLU A 116 -19.77 26.94 -17.79
CA GLU A 116 -20.83 27.27 -18.73
C GLU A 116 -20.24 27.64 -20.09
N ILE A 117 -20.66 26.94 -21.14
CA ILE A 117 -20.25 27.20 -22.52
C ILE A 117 -21.53 27.28 -23.35
N GLU A 118 -22.07 28.49 -23.50
CA GLU A 118 -23.38 28.72 -24.14
C GLU A 118 -23.43 28.20 -25.58
N ASP A 119 -22.40 28.51 -26.39
CA ASP A 119 -22.31 28.08 -27.80
C ASP A 119 -22.34 26.56 -27.96
N GLU A 120 -21.82 25.82 -26.98
CA GLU A 120 -21.79 24.36 -26.98
C GLU A 120 -22.97 23.73 -26.20
N ARG A 121 -23.79 24.57 -25.57
CA ARG A 121 -24.84 24.20 -24.62
C ARG A 121 -24.32 23.28 -23.51
N VAL A 122 -23.25 23.70 -22.83
CA VAL A 122 -22.64 22.95 -21.73
C VAL A 122 -22.90 23.67 -20.41
N TYR A 123 -23.33 22.93 -19.40
CA TYR A 123 -23.46 23.40 -18.02
C TYR A 123 -22.96 22.32 -17.06
N SER A 124 -22.00 22.66 -16.19
CA SER A 124 -21.52 21.75 -15.16
C SER A 124 -21.39 22.44 -13.82
N GLU A 125 -21.85 21.75 -12.77
CA GLU A 125 -21.58 22.13 -11.38
C GLU A 125 -20.52 21.21 -10.82
N ILE A 126 -19.45 21.77 -10.26
CA ILE A 126 -18.36 21.01 -9.66
C ILE A 126 -18.28 21.41 -8.19
N SER A 127 -18.70 20.53 -7.30
CA SER A 127 -18.61 20.76 -5.86
C SER A 127 -17.20 20.51 -5.35
N LEU A 128 -16.77 21.28 -4.35
CA LEU A 128 -15.45 21.19 -3.73
C LEU A 128 -15.57 20.53 -2.36
N TYR A 129 -14.88 19.40 -2.16
CA TYR A 129 -14.90 18.65 -0.92
C TYR A 129 -13.50 18.42 -0.37
N CYS A 130 -13.37 18.59 0.95
CA CYS A 130 -12.20 18.18 1.71
C CYS A 130 -12.57 16.97 2.57
N LEU A 131 -11.63 16.02 2.71
CA LEU A 131 -11.80 14.81 3.53
C LEU A 131 -10.87 14.87 4.74
N ASP A 132 -10.91 15.99 5.46
CA ASP A 132 -10.09 16.24 6.64
C ASP A 132 -10.56 15.45 7.86
N LYS A 133 -11.87 15.29 8.01
CA LYS A 133 -12.51 14.74 9.21
C LYS A 133 -13.43 13.57 8.85
N PRO A 134 -13.62 12.60 9.76
CA PRO A 134 -14.57 11.50 9.56
C PRO A 134 -15.99 11.98 9.20
N LYS A 135 -16.44 13.10 9.77
CA LYS A 135 -17.75 13.70 9.44
C LYS A 135 -17.85 14.23 8.01
N ASP A 136 -16.74 14.64 7.39
CA ASP A 136 -16.75 15.16 6.02
C ASP A 136 -17.11 14.06 5.00
N THR A 137 -16.91 12.80 5.39
CA THR A 137 -17.27 11.62 4.59
C THR A 137 -18.79 11.42 4.51
N GLU A 138 -19.55 11.91 5.49
CA GLU A 138 -21.02 11.90 5.46
C GLU A 138 -21.55 12.79 4.34
N ASN A 139 -20.88 13.90 4.06
CA ASN A 139 -21.26 14.84 3.01
C ASN A 139 -21.15 14.23 1.60
N LEU A 140 -20.32 13.19 1.43
CA LEU A 140 -20.23 12.45 0.17
C LEU A 140 -21.46 11.55 -0.07
N ARG A 141 -22.21 11.16 0.97
CA ARG A 141 -23.28 10.15 0.87
C ARG A 141 -24.51 10.59 0.09
N SER A 142 -24.70 11.88 -0.17
CA SER A 142 -25.93 12.38 -0.79
C SER A 142 -25.74 12.90 -2.22
N LEU A 143 -24.56 12.73 -2.80
CA LEU A 143 -24.21 13.38 -4.06
C LEU A 143 -24.63 12.55 -5.29
N PRO A 144 -25.39 13.13 -6.24
CA PRO A 144 -25.63 12.52 -7.54
C PRO A 144 -24.55 12.97 -8.53
N LEU A 145 -23.49 12.18 -8.72
CA LEU A 145 -22.31 12.59 -9.49
C LEU A 145 -22.26 11.96 -10.88
N THR A 146 -21.84 12.77 -11.85
CA THR A 146 -21.33 12.39 -13.18
C THR A 146 -19.84 12.06 -13.12
N PHE A 147 -19.07 12.79 -12.32
CA PHE A 147 -17.65 12.50 -12.13
C PHE A 147 -17.14 12.93 -10.77
N ALA A 148 -16.03 12.32 -10.36
CA ALA A 148 -15.26 12.75 -9.21
C ALA A 148 -13.78 12.73 -9.55
N TRP A 149 -13.05 13.72 -9.06
CA TRP A 149 -11.61 13.82 -9.17
C TRP A 149 -11.00 13.90 -7.78
N ILE A 150 -10.22 12.87 -7.40
CA ILE A 150 -9.39 12.88 -6.20
C ILE A 150 -7.99 13.35 -6.60
N ASN A 151 -7.60 14.50 -6.10
CA ASN A 151 -6.28 15.07 -6.30
C ASN A 151 -5.39 14.73 -5.10
N GLU A 152 -4.17 14.26 -5.38
CA GLU A 152 -3.27 13.61 -4.40
C GLU A 152 -3.90 12.39 -3.71
N GLY A 153 -4.20 11.33 -4.48
CA GLY A 153 -4.82 10.11 -4.00
C GLY A 153 -4.12 9.47 -2.79
N ARG A 154 -2.79 9.56 -2.68
CA ARG A 154 -2.01 9.11 -1.50
C ARG A 154 -2.38 9.79 -0.19
N SER A 155 -3.08 10.92 -0.23
CA SER A 155 -3.54 11.62 0.97
C SER A 155 -4.84 11.04 1.54
N ILE A 156 -5.55 10.23 0.75
CA ILE A 156 -6.77 9.54 1.18
C ILE A 156 -6.37 8.24 1.86
N ARG A 157 -6.56 8.15 3.18
CA ARG A 157 -6.04 7.03 3.98
C ARG A 157 -6.87 5.75 3.92
N SER A 158 -8.16 5.85 3.60
CA SER A 158 -9.09 4.71 3.62
C SER A 158 -9.64 4.40 2.23
N PHE A 159 -9.54 3.12 1.84
CA PHE A 159 -10.14 2.60 0.62
C PHE A 159 -11.68 2.64 0.67
N ASP A 160 -12.29 2.56 1.85
CA ASP A 160 -13.75 2.60 2.00
C ASP A 160 -14.35 3.93 1.52
N LEU A 161 -13.58 5.02 1.61
CA LEU A 161 -13.98 6.32 1.07
C LEU A 161 -14.09 6.29 -0.45
N LEU A 162 -13.19 5.55 -1.10
CA LEU A 162 -13.25 5.33 -2.53
C LEU A 162 -14.50 4.54 -2.90
N GLY A 163 -14.78 3.45 -2.19
CA GLY A 163 -16.00 2.65 -2.39
C GLY A 163 -17.27 3.47 -2.21
N GLN A 164 -17.34 4.29 -1.15
CA GLN A 164 -18.46 5.19 -0.90
C GLN A 164 -18.64 6.21 -2.03
N LEU A 165 -17.56 6.80 -2.54
CA LEU A 165 -17.59 7.76 -3.64
C LEU A 165 -18.00 7.09 -4.97
N ILE A 166 -17.47 5.91 -5.28
CA ILE A 166 -17.83 5.14 -6.47
C ILE A 166 -19.35 4.88 -6.50
N GLY A 167 -19.95 4.55 -5.34
CA GLY A 167 -21.40 4.37 -5.22
C GLY A 167 -22.24 5.63 -5.50
N ARG A 168 -21.62 6.81 -5.65
CA ARG A 168 -22.26 8.10 -5.98
C ARG A 168 -22.11 8.50 -7.44
N LEU A 169 -21.21 7.82 -8.16
CA LEU A 169 -21.08 7.95 -9.60
C LEU A 169 -22.28 7.28 -10.29
N ASN A 170 -22.49 7.61 -11.57
CA ASN A 170 -23.62 7.13 -12.36
C ASN A 170 -24.99 7.57 -11.81
N ARG A 171 -25.07 8.72 -11.12
CA ARG A 171 -26.33 9.23 -10.54
C ARG A 171 -26.80 10.54 -11.16
N PHE A 172 -26.02 11.14 -12.06
CA PHE A 172 -26.41 12.34 -12.79
C PHE A 172 -25.77 12.41 -14.19
N PRO A 173 -26.53 12.82 -15.22
CA PRO A 173 -27.99 12.99 -15.24
C PRO A 173 -28.72 11.64 -15.10
N ALA A 174 -29.92 11.58 -14.52
CA ALA A 174 -30.59 10.30 -14.21
C ALA A 174 -30.65 9.30 -15.39
N ASP A 175 -30.81 9.83 -16.61
CA ASP A 175 -30.84 9.04 -17.84
C ASP A 175 -29.44 8.94 -18.49
N ASN A 176 -29.02 7.73 -18.85
CA ASN A 176 -27.77 7.44 -19.56
C ASN A 176 -26.50 7.83 -18.76
N ASN A 177 -26.40 7.28 -17.56
CA ASN A 177 -25.34 7.54 -16.61
C ASN A 177 -24.04 6.76 -16.89
N LYS A 178 -22.99 7.47 -17.35
CA LYS A 178 -21.61 7.00 -17.22
C LYS A 178 -20.85 7.92 -16.26
N GLY A 179 -20.55 7.39 -15.10
CA GLY A 179 -19.82 8.01 -14.01
C GLY A 179 -18.32 7.84 -14.19
N TYR A 180 -17.53 8.89 -13.94
CA TYR A 180 -16.08 8.84 -14.09
C TYR A 180 -15.38 9.13 -12.76
N LEU A 181 -14.37 8.33 -12.44
CA LEU A 181 -13.47 8.56 -11.32
C LEU A 181 -12.07 8.81 -11.86
N LEU A 182 -11.52 9.98 -11.54
CA LEU A 182 -10.14 10.32 -11.81
C LEU A 182 -9.38 10.41 -10.49
N ILE A 183 -8.19 9.84 -10.46
CA ILE A 183 -7.25 9.99 -9.35
C ILE A 183 -5.92 10.43 -9.93
N ASP A 184 -5.31 11.48 -9.39
CA ASP A 184 -3.89 11.71 -9.58
C ASP A 184 -3.13 11.59 -8.25
N SER A 185 -1.90 11.09 -8.30
CA SER A 185 -1.09 10.91 -7.10
C SER A 185 0.40 10.86 -7.41
N ASN A 186 1.24 11.15 -6.43
CA ASN A 186 2.60 10.60 -6.42
C ASN A 186 2.55 9.13 -5.94
N PRO A 187 3.61 8.32 -6.19
CA PRO A 187 3.72 7.00 -5.59
C PRO A 187 3.59 7.04 -4.05
N CYS A 188 3.22 5.92 -3.45
CA CYS A 188 3.12 5.77 -2.00
C CYS A 188 3.86 4.52 -1.49
N GLY A 189 3.69 4.19 -0.21
CA GLY A 189 4.25 2.96 0.37
C GLY A 189 3.44 1.72 0.00
N HIS A 190 4.05 0.55 0.12
CA HIS A 190 3.47 -0.70 -0.37
C HIS A 190 2.27 -1.20 0.45
N THR A 191 2.05 -0.60 1.61
CA THR A 191 0.92 -0.89 2.51
C THR A 191 -0.30 0.00 2.23
N HIS A 192 -0.15 1.02 1.38
CA HIS A 192 -1.23 1.94 1.05
C HIS A 192 -2.13 1.33 -0.03
N TRP A 193 -3.44 1.54 0.07
CA TRP A 193 -4.42 0.91 -0.85
C TRP A 193 -4.12 1.17 -2.33
N LEU A 194 -3.61 2.36 -2.66
CA LEU A 194 -3.22 2.73 -4.02
C LEU A 194 -2.15 1.81 -4.61
N TYR A 195 -1.18 1.34 -3.80
CA TYR A 195 -0.20 0.34 -4.23
C TYR A 195 -0.86 -1.02 -4.44
N THR A 196 -1.70 -1.46 -3.50
CA THR A 196 -2.41 -2.75 -3.60
C THR A 196 -3.27 -2.84 -4.86
N GLN A 197 -3.93 -1.75 -5.27
CA GLN A 197 -4.70 -1.70 -6.53
C GLN A 197 -3.81 -1.74 -7.79
N PHE A 198 -2.59 -1.21 -7.71
CA PHE A 198 -1.64 -1.28 -8.81
C PHE A 198 -1.03 -2.69 -8.96
N ASP A 199 -0.56 -3.27 -7.86
CA ASP A 199 0.30 -4.46 -7.87
C ASP A 199 -0.46 -5.78 -7.70
N ARG A 200 -1.51 -5.80 -6.87
CA ARG A 200 -2.13 -7.06 -6.40
C ARG A 200 -3.58 -7.26 -6.77
N ARG A 201 -4.33 -6.18 -6.92
CA ARG A 201 -5.74 -6.17 -7.32
C ARG A 201 -5.91 -5.30 -8.55
N GLN A 202 -5.66 -5.85 -9.73
CA GLN A 202 -6.15 -5.22 -10.95
C GLN A 202 -7.67 -5.39 -10.99
N ASP A 203 -8.40 -4.52 -10.29
CA ASP A 203 -9.83 -4.33 -10.56
C ASP A 203 -9.94 -3.98 -12.05
N GLU A 204 -10.59 -4.83 -12.85
CA GLU A 204 -10.71 -4.64 -14.30
C GLU A 204 -11.25 -3.24 -14.66
N ASP A 205 -12.04 -2.65 -13.75
CA ASP A 205 -12.64 -1.33 -13.92
C ASP A 205 -11.70 -0.15 -13.59
N LEU A 206 -10.63 -0.36 -12.81
CA LEU A 206 -9.70 0.68 -12.34
C LEU A 206 -8.36 0.59 -13.07
N GLN A 207 -8.16 1.48 -14.04
CA GLN A 207 -6.95 1.50 -14.86
C GLN A 207 -5.89 2.43 -14.29
N VAL A 208 -4.69 1.91 -14.03
CA VAL A 208 -3.56 2.66 -13.45
C VAL A 208 -2.52 2.99 -14.53
N PHE A 209 -2.12 4.26 -14.58
CA PHE A 209 -1.14 4.80 -15.52
C PHE A 209 0.06 5.32 -14.72
N LEU A 210 1.22 4.69 -14.90
CA LEU A 210 2.47 5.11 -14.25
C LEU A 210 3.33 5.94 -15.20
N GLN A 211 3.66 7.15 -14.79
CA GLN A 211 4.60 8.01 -15.51
C GLN A 211 6.05 7.65 -15.13
N PRO A 212 7.00 7.77 -16.07
CA PRO A 212 8.42 7.57 -15.78
C PRO A 212 8.97 8.57 -14.75
N GLY A 213 10.13 8.22 -14.18
CA GLY A 213 10.85 9.10 -13.26
C GLY A 213 11.33 10.39 -13.94
N GLY A 214 11.37 11.50 -13.21
CA GLY A 214 11.64 12.84 -13.74
C GLY A 214 13.05 13.05 -14.29
N LEU A 215 14.01 12.18 -13.96
CA LEU A 215 15.38 12.23 -14.50
C LEU A 215 15.59 11.38 -15.76
N THR A 216 14.61 10.54 -16.11
CA THR A 216 14.68 9.65 -17.28
C THR A 216 14.50 10.41 -18.59
N ASP A 217 14.95 9.84 -19.71
CA ASP A 217 14.71 10.43 -21.03
C ASP A 217 13.22 10.38 -21.42
N GLU A 218 12.48 9.43 -20.86
CA GLU A 218 11.05 9.20 -21.05
C GLU A 218 10.18 10.06 -20.13
N ALA A 219 10.77 10.91 -19.28
CA ALA A 219 10.02 11.81 -18.41
C ALA A 219 8.95 12.58 -19.20
N GLU A 220 7.81 12.79 -18.58
CA GLU A 220 6.73 13.59 -19.17
C GLU A 220 6.80 15.03 -18.67
N ASN A 221 6.14 15.95 -19.40
CA ASN A 221 6.18 17.39 -19.13
C ASN A 221 7.59 18.05 -19.28
N ARG A 222 8.49 17.41 -20.03
CA ARG A 222 9.88 17.88 -20.25
C ARG A 222 9.98 19.28 -20.84
N ALA A 223 9.19 19.62 -21.86
CA ALA A 223 9.29 20.91 -22.53
C ALA A 223 9.01 22.08 -21.56
N TRP A 224 7.91 21.99 -20.81
CA TRP A 224 7.54 23.02 -19.83
C TRP A 224 8.57 23.14 -18.69
N LEU A 225 9.07 22.00 -18.21
CA LEU A 225 10.12 21.98 -17.19
C LEU A 225 11.44 22.54 -17.73
N ALA A 226 11.81 22.27 -18.97
CA ALA A 226 13.02 22.83 -19.59
C ALA A 226 12.90 24.35 -19.74
N ASP A 227 11.77 24.85 -20.26
CA ASP A 227 11.51 26.29 -20.45
C ASP A 227 11.63 27.08 -19.14
N THR A 228 11.20 26.48 -18.02
CA THR A 228 11.20 27.12 -16.71
C THR A 228 12.46 26.85 -15.88
N ASN A 229 13.38 25.98 -16.33
CA ASN A 229 14.55 25.55 -15.57
C ASN A 229 15.86 25.54 -16.39
N GLY A 230 16.02 26.52 -17.28
CA GLY A 230 17.29 26.77 -17.97
C GLY A 230 17.61 25.77 -19.08
N GLY A 231 16.60 25.29 -19.80
CA GLY A 231 16.76 24.50 -21.03
C GLY A 231 16.91 22.98 -20.82
N ASP A 232 17.03 22.50 -19.58
CA ASP A 232 17.01 21.07 -19.25
C ASP A 232 15.99 20.79 -18.14
N HIS A 233 14.96 19.99 -18.45
CA HIS A 233 13.94 19.56 -17.49
C HIS A 233 14.52 18.93 -16.22
N ARG A 234 15.69 18.28 -16.32
CA ARG A 234 16.34 17.61 -15.18
C ARG A 234 16.82 18.59 -14.12
N ASN A 235 17.05 19.86 -14.48
CA ASN A 235 17.50 20.88 -13.53
C ASN A 235 16.48 21.11 -12.41
N TYR A 236 15.19 21.04 -12.73
CA TYR A 236 14.11 21.09 -11.75
C TYR A 236 14.29 20.03 -10.65
N TYR A 237 14.57 18.80 -11.06
CA TYR A 237 14.72 17.65 -10.17
C TYR A 237 16.05 17.69 -9.41
N ARG A 238 17.16 17.94 -10.10
CA ARG A 238 18.51 18.02 -9.50
C ARG A 238 18.60 19.09 -8.40
N LEU A 239 17.90 20.21 -8.55
CA LEU A 239 17.87 21.25 -7.53
C LEU A 239 17.15 20.78 -6.27
N ARG A 240 16.00 20.11 -6.42
CA ARG A 240 15.18 19.60 -5.31
C ARG A 240 15.84 18.48 -4.53
N MET A 241 16.54 17.58 -5.21
CA MET A 241 17.25 16.46 -4.58
C MET A 241 18.24 16.93 -3.49
N LYS A 242 18.78 18.15 -3.58
CA LYS A 242 19.74 18.69 -2.61
C LYS A 242 19.17 18.85 -1.21
N SER A 243 17.85 18.97 -1.07
CA SER A 243 17.16 19.18 0.22
C SER A 243 16.24 18.03 0.60
N MET A 244 16.27 16.92 -0.15
CA MET A 244 15.36 15.78 0.02
C MET A 244 16.08 14.61 0.66
N GLN A 245 15.35 13.86 1.49
CA GLN A 245 15.80 12.55 1.97
C GLN A 245 15.69 11.50 0.85
N GLN A 246 16.46 10.42 0.94
CA GLN A 246 16.51 9.39 -0.12
C GLN A 246 15.13 8.84 -0.51
N HIS A 247 14.25 8.59 0.48
CA HIS A 247 12.90 8.08 0.21
C HIS A 247 12.01 9.11 -0.52
N GLU A 248 12.23 10.41 -0.30
CA GLU A 248 11.54 11.48 -1.03
C GLU A 248 12.07 11.56 -2.47
N ILE A 249 13.38 11.37 -2.66
CA ILE A 249 14.00 11.29 -3.99
C ILE A 249 13.41 10.11 -4.77
N ASP A 250 13.35 8.92 -4.18
CA ASP A 250 12.78 7.74 -4.85
C ASP A 250 11.32 7.97 -5.27
N ARG A 251 10.50 8.52 -4.39
CA ARG A 251 9.08 8.80 -4.66
C ARG A 251 8.86 9.96 -5.62
N ASP A 252 9.33 11.13 -5.24
CA ASP A 252 8.93 12.41 -5.83
C ASP A 252 9.78 12.79 -7.05
N ILE A 253 10.94 12.14 -7.23
CA ILE A 253 11.84 12.38 -8.37
C ILE A 253 11.86 11.15 -9.27
N HIS A 254 12.18 9.97 -8.74
CA HIS A 254 12.27 8.75 -9.55
C HIS A 254 10.92 8.10 -9.84
N GLY A 255 9.83 8.53 -9.20
CA GLY A 255 8.50 7.95 -9.43
C GLY A 255 8.39 6.51 -8.93
N LYS A 256 9.25 6.09 -7.99
CA LYS A 256 9.25 4.74 -7.43
C LYS A 256 8.27 4.63 -6.28
N TRP A 257 7.64 3.46 -6.17
CA TRP A 257 7.05 3.03 -4.92
C TRP A 257 8.16 2.92 -3.89
N SER A 258 7.99 3.59 -2.76
CA SER A 258 9.04 3.73 -1.75
C SER A 258 8.49 3.37 -0.40
N PHE A 259 9.30 2.72 0.43
CA PHE A 259 8.98 2.45 1.83
C PHE A 259 8.78 3.76 2.60
N TYR A 260 7.52 4.19 2.70
CA TYR A 260 7.13 5.48 3.26
C TYR A 260 6.91 5.38 4.78
N HIS A 261 7.23 6.45 5.51
CA HIS A 261 6.84 6.62 6.90
C HIS A 261 5.51 7.38 6.94
N GLU A 262 4.43 6.70 7.31
CA GLU A 262 3.21 7.38 7.72
C GLU A 262 3.34 7.72 9.21
N GLY A 263 3.04 8.95 9.62
CA GLY A 263 3.10 9.36 11.02
C GLY A 263 4.44 9.07 11.75
N LYS A 264 4.36 8.69 13.02
CA LYS A 264 5.54 8.36 13.84
C LYS A 264 5.76 6.86 13.85
N ALA A 265 6.82 6.41 13.18
CA ALA A 265 7.20 5.00 13.12
C ALA A 265 7.41 4.39 14.51
N ILE A 266 6.94 3.14 14.69
CA ILE A 266 7.14 2.38 15.93
C ILE A 266 8.55 1.79 16.03
N TYR A 267 9.16 1.46 14.88
CA TYR A 267 10.50 0.86 14.80
C TYR A 267 11.51 1.78 14.10
N PRO A 268 11.79 3.00 14.62
CA PRO A 268 12.65 3.97 13.96
C PRO A 268 14.11 3.51 13.80
N ASN A 269 14.51 2.45 14.52
CA ASN A 269 15.85 1.86 14.45
C ASN A 269 15.97 0.72 13.43
N PHE A 270 14.87 0.35 12.75
CA PHE A 270 14.92 -0.68 11.72
C PHE A 270 15.79 -0.21 10.55
N LYS A 271 16.74 -1.06 10.15
CA LYS A 271 17.67 -0.80 9.05
C LYS A 271 17.65 -1.96 8.09
N ILE A 272 17.27 -1.71 6.83
CA ILE A 272 17.15 -2.74 5.79
C ILE A 272 18.46 -3.51 5.67
N GLU A 273 19.58 -2.81 5.61
CA GLU A 273 20.91 -3.38 5.41
C GLU A 273 21.38 -4.28 6.56
N LYS A 274 20.74 -4.20 7.74
CA LYS A 274 21.04 -5.05 8.90
C LYS A 274 20.05 -6.19 9.06
N CYS A 275 18.77 -5.90 8.83
CA CYS A 275 17.70 -6.84 9.15
C CYS A 275 17.26 -7.66 7.93
N VAL A 276 17.50 -7.21 6.70
CA VAL A 276 17.07 -7.92 5.48
C VAL A 276 18.24 -8.68 4.89
N ILE A 277 18.08 -10.01 4.77
CA ILE A 277 19.15 -10.91 4.33
C ILE A 277 18.73 -11.68 3.08
N LYS A 278 19.58 -11.71 2.05
CA LYS A 278 19.35 -12.47 0.81
C LYS A 278 19.44 -13.99 1.02
N SER A 279 20.30 -14.39 1.94
CA SER A 279 20.48 -15.76 2.38
C SER A 279 20.59 -15.74 3.90
N PRO A 280 20.18 -16.81 4.60
CA PRO A 280 20.28 -16.92 6.05
C PRO A 280 21.66 -16.63 6.60
N VAL A 281 21.70 -16.14 7.83
CA VAL A 281 22.90 -15.68 8.53
C VAL A 281 24.02 -16.73 8.45
N ASN A 282 25.20 -16.32 7.99
CA ASN A 282 26.43 -17.07 8.13
C ASN A 282 26.70 -17.29 9.62
N VAL A 283 26.57 -18.52 10.09
CA VAL A 283 27.21 -18.92 11.34
C VAL A 283 28.64 -19.26 10.95
N GLU A 284 29.63 -18.58 11.50
CA GLU A 284 30.99 -19.14 11.57
C GLU A 284 31.13 -19.90 12.89
N PRO A 285 30.93 -21.23 12.90
CA PRO A 285 31.57 -22.08 13.87
C PRO A 285 32.81 -22.67 13.18
N ASN A 286 33.97 -22.50 13.81
CA ASN A 286 35.24 -23.09 13.40
C ASN A 286 35.07 -24.42 12.64
N GLN A 287 35.53 -24.42 11.39
CA GLN A 287 35.69 -25.60 10.52
C GLN A 287 34.40 -26.35 10.15
N HIS A 288 33.71 -25.88 9.11
CA HIS A 288 33.39 -26.61 7.86
C HIS A 288 32.35 -25.81 7.04
N LYS A 289 32.66 -25.55 5.77
CA LYS A 289 31.81 -24.79 4.83
C LYS A 289 30.58 -25.61 4.44
N HIS A 290 29.45 -25.42 5.10
CA HIS A 290 28.14 -25.77 4.55
C HIS A 290 27.15 -24.62 4.79
N TRP A 291 26.66 -24.04 3.69
CA TRP A 291 25.58 -23.06 3.71
C TRP A 291 24.28 -23.79 4.04
N VAL A 292 23.59 -23.40 5.11
CA VAL A 292 22.22 -23.87 5.32
C VAL A 292 21.30 -22.96 4.54
N ASN A 293 20.77 -23.48 3.45
CA ASN A 293 19.73 -22.79 2.71
C ASN A 293 18.42 -22.87 3.52
N LEU A 294 17.99 -21.80 4.19
CA LEU A 294 16.68 -21.75 4.87
C LEU A 294 15.51 -21.75 3.87
N SER A 295 15.76 -21.61 2.55
CA SER A 295 14.77 -21.99 1.53
C SER A 295 14.45 -23.49 1.59
N ASN A 296 15.37 -24.28 2.15
CA ASN A 296 15.26 -25.72 2.40
C ASN A 296 15.23 -25.97 3.91
N ILE A 297 14.12 -25.62 4.55
CA ILE A 297 13.90 -25.84 6.00
C ILE A 297 14.24 -27.27 6.45
N PRO A 298 13.95 -28.34 5.67
CA PRO A 298 14.36 -29.70 6.03
C PRO A 298 15.87 -29.87 6.26
N GLU A 299 16.69 -29.23 5.43
CA GLU A 299 18.14 -29.24 5.55
C GLU A 299 18.61 -28.46 6.77
N ALA A 300 17.95 -27.32 7.06
CA ALA A 300 18.22 -26.55 8.26
C ALA A 300 17.94 -27.34 9.54
N ILE A 301 16.80 -28.02 9.62
CA ILE A 301 16.45 -28.87 10.77
C ILE A 301 17.45 -30.03 10.91
N LYS A 302 17.91 -30.63 9.82
CA LYS A 302 18.97 -31.67 9.87
C LYS A 302 20.29 -31.13 10.40
N TYR A 303 20.68 -29.92 10.00
CA TYR A 303 21.93 -29.29 10.41
C TYR A 303 21.92 -28.82 11.86
N TYR A 304 20.87 -28.10 12.28
CA TYR A 304 20.75 -27.55 13.63
C TYR A 304 20.22 -28.57 14.67
N GLY A 305 19.77 -29.75 14.22
CA GLY A 305 19.18 -30.80 15.05
C GLY A 305 17.71 -30.58 15.41
N MET A 306 17.16 -31.44 16.28
CA MET A 306 15.74 -31.42 16.70
C MET A 306 15.32 -30.21 17.56
N ASN A 307 16.20 -29.23 17.77
CA ASN A 307 15.96 -28.02 18.56
C ASN A 307 15.46 -26.82 17.73
N VAL A 308 15.24 -27.02 16.43
CA VAL A 308 14.63 -26.01 15.56
C VAL A 308 13.14 -25.86 15.84
N HIS A 309 12.69 -24.61 15.92
CA HIS A 309 11.28 -24.29 16.09
C HIS A 309 10.81 -23.31 15.01
N LEU A 310 9.73 -23.69 14.33
CA LEU A 310 8.98 -22.80 13.48
C LEU A 310 7.87 -22.16 14.32
N PHE A 311 7.84 -20.83 14.31
CA PHE A 311 6.79 -20.05 14.96
C PHE A 311 5.88 -19.46 13.88
N ILE A 312 4.60 -19.73 14.01
CA ILE A 312 3.56 -19.15 13.16
C ILE A 312 2.84 -18.10 14.00
N GLY A 313 3.01 -16.84 13.63
CA GLY A 313 2.29 -15.74 14.27
C GLY A 313 1.07 -15.39 13.44
N ILE A 314 -0.09 -15.20 14.08
CA ILE A 314 -1.34 -14.85 13.42
C ILE A 314 -1.99 -13.65 14.09
N ASP A 315 -2.36 -12.66 13.29
CA ASP A 315 -3.21 -11.55 13.70
C ASP A 315 -4.56 -11.62 12.97
N PRO A 316 -5.62 -12.14 13.62
CA PRO A 316 -6.93 -12.26 13.02
C PRO A 316 -7.68 -10.91 13.09
N GLY A 317 -8.01 -10.34 11.94
CA GLY A 317 -8.93 -9.20 11.85
C GLY A 317 -10.08 -9.46 10.89
N VAL A 318 -11.16 -8.69 11.05
CA VAL A 318 -12.41 -8.85 10.30
C VAL A 318 -12.24 -8.45 8.84
N VAL A 319 -11.57 -7.32 8.60
CA VAL A 319 -11.33 -6.77 7.25
C VAL A 319 -9.95 -7.17 6.75
N HIS A 320 -8.94 -7.08 7.61
CA HIS A 320 -7.56 -7.47 7.30
C HIS A 320 -7.07 -8.49 8.32
N SER A 321 -6.38 -9.51 7.85
CA SER A 321 -5.70 -10.48 8.71
C SER A 321 -4.34 -10.82 8.12
N ALA A 322 -3.44 -11.34 8.94
CA ALA A 322 -2.11 -11.70 8.48
C ALA A 322 -1.53 -12.88 9.26
N TYR A 323 -0.62 -13.62 8.62
CA TYR A 323 0.28 -14.51 9.32
C TYR A 323 1.75 -14.28 8.95
N SER A 324 2.62 -14.71 9.84
CA SER A 324 4.06 -14.82 9.63
C SER A 324 4.54 -16.23 9.94
N ILE A 325 5.55 -16.69 9.21
CA ILE A 325 6.27 -17.94 9.48
C ILE A 325 7.72 -17.56 9.79
N ILE A 326 8.17 -17.89 10.99
CA ILE A 326 9.44 -17.44 11.55
C ILE A 326 10.22 -18.66 12.03
N PHE A 327 11.48 -18.73 11.64
CA PHE A 327 12.42 -19.71 12.12
C PHE A 327 13.21 -19.14 13.30
N LYS A 328 13.30 -19.91 14.40
CA LYS A 328 14.19 -19.61 15.52
C LYS A 328 15.34 -20.63 15.55
N ASP A 329 16.57 -20.14 15.49
CA ASP A 329 17.77 -20.99 15.60
C ASP A 329 18.21 -21.22 17.07
N ASN A 330 19.23 -22.05 17.24
CA ASN A 330 19.80 -22.37 18.56
C ASN A 330 20.53 -21.19 19.22
N ASP A 331 20.90 -20.15 18.45
CA ASP A 331 21.49 -18.91 18.93
C ASP A 331 20.42 -17.85 19.26
N PHE A 332 19.15 -18.28 19.32
CA PHE A 332 17.98 -17.43 19.56
C PHE A 332 17.79 -16.34 18.50
N ARG A 333 18.33 -16.52 17.29
CA ARG A 333 18.06 -15.63 16.16
C ARG A 333 16.72 -15.99 15.53
N TRP A 334 15.98 -14.95 15.18
CA TRP A 334 14.69 -15.00 14.52
C TRP A 334 14.86 -14.63 13.06
N THR A 335 14.46 -15.52 12.16
CA THR A 335 14.41 -15.25 10.73
C THR A 335 12.98 -15.36 10.23
N VAL A 336 12.39 -14.23 9.83
CA VAL A 336 11.09 -14.22 9.16
C VAL A 336 11.26 -14.80 7.76
N LEU A 337 10.65 -15.96 7.52
CA LEU A 337 10.74 -16.67 6.25
C LEU A 337 9.68 -16.17 5.27
N LYS A 338 8.45 -16.00 5.77
CA LYS A 338 7.33 -15.55 4.96
C LYS A 338 6.31 -14.79 5.80
N THR A 339 5.71 -13.78 5.20
CA THR A 339 4.52 -13.09 5.69
C THR A 339 3.45 -13.11 4.62
N LYS A 340 2.19 -13.19 5.02
CA LYS A 340 1.05 -13.13 4.12
C LYS A 340 -0.07 -12.32 4.76
N GLU A 341 -0.72 -11.54 3.92
CA GLU A 341 -1.86 -10.70 4.29
C GLU A 341 -3.09 -11.15 3.53
N PHE A 342 -4.22 -10.89 4.14
CA PHE A 342 -5.53 -11.22 3.66
C PHE A 342 -6.43 -10.01 3.80
N THR A 343 -7.41 -9.91 2.91
CA THR A 343 -8.43 -8.88 2.97
C THR A 343 -9.76 -9.54 2.65
N ASP A 344 -10.74 -9.38 3.53
CA ASP A 344 -12.04 -10.04 3.46
C ASP A 344 -11.93 -11.57 3.34
N SER A 345 -11.13 -12.19 4.21
CA SER A 345 -10.88 -13.65 4.18
C SER A 345 -11.33 -14.31 5.48
N ASP A 346 -11.80 -15.55 5.38
CA ASP A 346 -12.20 -16.34 6.54
C ASP A 346 -11.04 -17.18 7.11
N VAL A 347 -11.31 -17.87 8.22
CA VAL A 347 -10.32 -18.75 8.87
C VAL A 347 -9.87 -19.91 7.97
N MET A 348 -10.74 -20.40 7.08
CA MET A 348 -10.44 -21.53 6.20
C MET A 348 -9.53 -21.10 5.05
N ASP A 349 -9.68 -19.88 4.55
CA ASP A 349 -8.77 -19.31 3.55
C ASP A 349 -7.35 -19.17 4.11
N ILE A 350 -7.24 -18.62 5.33
CA ILE A 350 -5.95 -18.51 6.04
C ILE A 350 -5.36 -19.90 6.28
N ALA A 351 -6.15 -20.85 6.78
CA ALA A 351 -5.68 -22.21 7.07
C ALA A 351 -5.23 -22.96 5.81
N ARG A 352 -5.93 -22.78 4.67
CA ARG A 352 -5.59 -23.40 3.39
C ARG A 352 -4.27 -22.88 2.83
N GLU A 353 -4.11 -21.56 2.80
CA GLU A 353 -2.86 -20.93 2.34
C GLU A 353 -1.69 -21.29 3.26
N LEU A 354 -1.88 -21.21 4.58
CA LEU A 354 -0.84 -21.57 5.55
C LEU A 354 -0.44 -23.04 5.44
N ARG A 355 -1.39 -23.96 5.25
CA ARG A 355 -1.10 -25.38 5.02
C ARG A 355 -0.30 -25.57 3.74
N GLN A 356 -0.65 -24.87 2.67
CA GLN A 356 0.09 -24.94 1.41
C GLN A 356 1.53 -24.43 1.61
N ASP A 357 1.71 -23.32 2.31
CA ASP A 357 3.05 -22.77 2.61
C ASP A 357 3.90 -23.73 3.44
N ILE A 358 3.32 -24.36 4.46
CA ILE A 358 4.02 -25.38 5.27
C ILE A 358 4.37 -26.61 4.42
N LYS A 359 3.50 -27.02 3.50
CA LYS A 359 3.78 -28.11 2.55
C LYS A 359 4.92 -27.75 1.59
N ASP A 360 4.92 -26.53 1.07
CA ASP A 360 5.94 -26.04 0.14
C ASP A 360 7.32 -25.96 0.80
N MET A 361 7.37 -25.76 2.12
CA MET A 361 8.59 -25.87 2.92
C MET A 361 9.14 -27.31 2.97
N GLY A 362 8.34 -28.32 2.63
CA GLY A 362 8.79 -29.70 2.47
C GLY A 362 9.14 -30.40 3.77
N LEU A 363 8.56 -30.00 4.92
CA LEU A 363 8.87 -30.59 6.23
C LEU A 363 8.67 -32.11 6.30
N GLU A 364 7.79 -32.68 5.47
CA GLU A 364 7.60 -34.13 5.35
C GLU A 364 8.87 -34.87 4.88
N ARG A 365 9.79 -34.17 4.19
CA ARG A 365 11.10 -34.70 3.75
C ARG A 365 12.08 -34.97 4.90
N LEU A 366 11.72 -34.58 6.12
CA LEU A 366 12.53 -34.82 7.32
C LEU A 366 12.59 -36.29 7.74
N GLY A 367 11.66 -37.12 7.28
CA GLY A 367 11.59 -38.54 7.66
C GLY A 367 11.25 -38.77 9.14
N VAL A 368 10.73 -37.73 9.83
CA VAL A 368 10.25 -37.82 11.22
C VAL A 368 8.77 -38.16 11.25
N ARG A 369 8.35 -38.97 12.23
CA ARG A 369 6.97 -39.47 12.34
C ARG A 369 5.91 -38.37 12.42
N ASN A 370 6.23 -37.22 13.00
CA ASN A 370 5.37 -36.04 13.01
C ASN A 370 6.25 -34.77 12.87
N PRO A 371 6.41 -34.20 11.67
CA PRO A 371 7.17 -32.96 11.47
C PRO A 371 6.43 -31.72 11.97
N TYR A 372 5.11 -31.80 12.16
CA TYR A 372 4.27 -30.68 12.60
C TYR A 372 4.45 -30.36 14.10
N LYS A 373 5.03 -31.26 14.89
CA LYS A 373 5.34 -31.01 16.32
C LYS A 373 6.35 -29.88 16.58
N TYR A 374 7.08 -29.46 15.54
CA TYR A 374 8.05 -28.37 15.63
C TYR A 374 7.45 -27.00 15.28
N ILE A 375 6.16 -26.97 14.96
CA ILE A 375 5.41 -25.78 14.61
C ILE A 375 4.66 -25.28 15.84
N HIS A 376 5.01 -24.09 16.30
CA HIS A 376 4.33 -23.40 17.39
C HIS A 376 3.43 -22.32 16.82
N ILE A 377 2.13 -22.42 17.05
CA ILE A 377 1.19 -21.40 16.61
C ILE A 377 0.96 -20.40 17.75
N ALA A 378 1.11 -19.12 17.42
CA ALA A 378 0.90 -17.97 18.28
C ALA A 378 -0.16 -17.06 17.66
N CYS A 379 -1.14 -16.64 18.45
CA CYS A 379 -2.24 -15.81 17.99
C CYS A 379 -2.54 -14.71 19.02
N ASP A 380 -3.23 -13.65 18.60
CA ASP A 380 -3.87 -12.71 19.52
C ASP A 380 -4.69 -13.51 20.56
N PRO A 381 -4.52 -13.26 21.87
CA PRO A 381 -5.37 -13.85 22.91
C PRO A 381 -6.88 -13.74 22.64
N ALA A 382 -7.33 -12.68 21.95
CA ALA A 382 -8.73 -12.52 21.52
C ALA A 382 -9.16 -13.55 20.46
N GLY A 383 -8.24 -14.13 19.67
CA GLY A 383 -8.51 -15.24 18.75
C GLY A 383 -8.89 -16.56 19.45
N SER A 384 -8.74 -16.61 20.78
CA SER A 384 -9.23 -17.69 21.64
C SER A 384 -10.70 -17.48 22.05
N ALA A 385 -11.31 -16.34 21.71
CA ALA A 385 -12.72 -16.06 21.97
C ALA A 385 -13.61 -16.96 21.08
N ARG A 386 -14.70 -17.44 21.67
CA ARG A 386 -15.64 -18.37 21.01
C ARG A 386 -16.45 -17.66 19.93
N SER A 387 -16.69 -18.34 18.82
CA SER A 387 -17.65 -17.91 17.79
C SER A 387 -19.05 -17.72 18.40
N GLN A 388 -19.79 -16.70 17.96
CA GLN A 388 -21.19 -16.49 18.37
C GLN A 388 -22.14 -17.55 17.77
N LEU A 389 -21.73 -18.21 16.66
CA LEU A 389 -22.54 -19.18 15.92
C LEU A 389 -22.23 -20.64 16.30
N ASP A 390 -21.00 -20.94 16.69
CA ASP A 390 -20.58 -22.27 17.13
C ASP A 390 -19.80 -22.16 18.44
N LYS A 391 -20.42 -22.62 19.53
CA LYS A 391 -19.88 -22.50 20.90
C LYS A 391 -18.64 -23.38 21.14
N SER A 392 -18.27 -24.25 20.18
CA SER A 392 -17.15 -25.20 20.29
C SER A 392 -15.91 -24.86 19.44
N ALA A 393 -16.06 -24.01 18.41
CA ALA A 393 -14.98 -23.68 17.47
C ALA A 393 -14.38 -22.29 17.77
N THR A 394 -13.09 -22.25 18.11
CA THR A 394 -12.27 -21.02 18.12
C THR A 394 -11.47 -20.95 16.82
N PHE A 395 -11.02 -19.75 16.45
CA PHE A 395 -10.13 -19.53 15.29
C PHE A 395 -8.89 -20.43 15.39
N ILE A 396 -8.31 -20.51 16.59
CA ILE A 396 -7.15 -21.35 16.92
C ILE A 396 -7.47 -22.84 16.80
N ASN A 397 -8.58 -23.32 17.36
CA ASN A 397 -8.93 -24.75 17.32
C ASN A 397 -9.18 -25.21 15.87
N THR A 398 -9.75 -24.33 15.06
CA THR A 398 -9.98 -24.60 13.62
C THR A 398 -8.65 -24.73 12.88
N LEU A 399 -7.72 -23.80 13.10
CA LEU A 399 -6.37 -23.84 12.53
C LEU A 399 -5.57 -25.06 13.00
N ALA A 400 -5.55 -25.33 14.31
CA ALA A 400 -4.82 -26.46 14.88
C ALA A 400 -5.32 -27.80 14.32
N LYS A 401 -6.65 -27.97 14.23
CA LYS A 401 -7.28 -29.16 13.63
C LYS A 401 -6.94 -29.28 12.15
N TYR A 402 -6.93 -28.17 11.41
CA TYR A 402 -6.67 -28.19 9.97
C TYR A 402 -5.20 -28.40 9.61
N LEU A 403 -4.29 -27.98 10.50
CA LEU A 403 -2.84 -28.14 10.39
C LEU A 403 -2.33 -29.41 11.07
N GLU A 404 -3.21 -30.19 11.71
CA GLU A 404 -2.88 -31.46 12.39
C GLU A 404 -1.75 -31.28 13.43
N THR A 405 -1.77 -30.16 14.18
CA THR A 405 -0.77 -29.84 15.21
C THR A 405 -1.40 -29.72 16.60
N ASP A 406 -0.70 -30.26 17.59
CA ASP A 406 -1.06 -30.20 19.02
C ASP A 406 -0.35 -29.04 19.76
N VAL A 407 0.49 -28.26 19.08
CA VAL A 407 1.40 -27.29 19.71
C VAL A 407 0.89 -25.85 19.52
N TYR A 408 -0.03 -25.46 20.40
CA TYR A 408 -0.50 -24.08 20.51
C TYR A 408 0.16 -23.36 21.70
N ARG A 409 0.63 -22.14 21.48
CA ARG A 409 1.11 -21.25 22.54
C ARG A 409 0.28 -19.97 22.54
N ALA A 410 -0.64 -19.87 23.50
CA ALA A 410 -1.30 -18.60 23.76
C ALA A 410 -0.23 -17.54 24.10
N CYS A 411 -0.30 -16.38 23.45
CA CYS A 411 0.61 -15.28 23.77
C CYS A 411 0.41 -14.87 25.23
N SER A 412 1.51 -14.69 25.96
CA SER A 412 1.52 -14.39 27.39
C SER A 412 0.94 -13.00 27.73
N THR A 413 0.70 -12.15 26.74
CA THR A 413 0.15 -10.79 26.91
C THR A 413 -0.39 -10.21 25.61
N ASN A 414 -1.41 -9.35 25.71
CA ASN A 414 -1.84 -8.47 24.61
C ASN A 414 -1.37 -7.00 24.79
N ASN A 415 -0.49 -6.75 25.76
CA ASN A 415 -0.01 -5.39 26.02
C ASN A 415 0.87 -4.89 24.86
N VAL A 416 0.41 -3.84 24.18
CA VAL A 416 1.04 -3.27 22.98
C VAL A 416 2.52 -2.92 23.20
N GLN A 417 2.90 -2.34 24.34
CA GLN A 417 4.30 -1.98 24.60
C GLN A 417 5.20 -3.21 24.70
N ARG A 418 4.71 -4.29 25.34
CA ARG A 418 5.41 -5.57 25.40
C ARG A 418 5.51 -6.24 24.03
N ARG A 419 4.47 -6.13 23.20
CA ARG A 419 4.52 -6.63 21.81
C ARG A 419 5.53 -5.85 20.97
N ILE A 420 5.62 -4.54 21.16
CA ILE A 420 6.62 -3.72 20.47
C ILE A 420 8.04 -4.08 20.92
N SER A 421 8.23 -4.33 22.21
CA SER A 421 9.57 -4.52 22.79
C SER A 421 10.28 -5.78 22.30
N VAL A 422 9.57 -6.85 21.90
CA VAL A 422 10.22 -8.09 21.46
C VAL A 422 10.99 -7.93 20.15
N ILE A 423 10.42 -7.23 19.15
CA ILE A 423 11.14 -6.95 17.90
C ILE A 423 12.31 -5.99 18.16
N ASN A 424 12.10 -4.94 18.97
CA ASN A 424 13.18 -4.00 19.32
C ASN A 424 14.34 -4.69 20.03
N THR A 425 14.05 -5.58 20.96
CA THR A 425 15.08 -6.33 21.71
C THR A 425 15.87 -7.23 20.78
N ALA A 426 15.18 -8.03 19.96
CA ALA A 426 15.82 -8.91 18.99
C ALA A 426 16.65 -8.11 17.97
N MET A 427 16.16 -6.98 17.44
CA MET A 427 16.91 -6.11 16.53
C MET A 427 18.16 -5.51 17.19
N ASN A 428 18.02 -4.95 18.40
CA ASN A 428 19.14 -4.33 19.13
C ASN A 428 20.25 -5.34 19.49
N GLN A 429 19.90 -6.62 19.60
CA GLN A 429 20.85 -7.71 19.85
C GLN A 429 21.34 -8.41 18.57
N ASN A 430 21.02 -7.87 17.37
CA ASN A 430 21.33 -8.49 16.08
C ASN A 430 20.82 -9.94 15.96
N ARG A 431 19.62 -10.19 16.49
CA ARG A 431 18.91 -11.48 16.47
C ARG A 431 17.62 -11.45 15.66
N PHE A 432 17.32 -10.37 14.93
CA PHE A 432 16.11 -10.28 14.11
C PHE A 432 16.44 -10.06 12.64
N PHE A 433 15.99 -11.00 11.81
CA PHE A 433 16.27 -11.04 10.38
C PHE A 433 14.99 -11.32 9.58
N ILE A 434 14.96 -10.81 8.34
CA ILE A 434 13.89 -10.98 7.37
C ILE A 434 14.53 -11.53 6.10
N HIS A 435 14.08 -12.70 5.68
CA HIS A 435 14.59 -13.33 4.47
C HIS A 435 14.02 -12.61 3.22
N SER A 436 14.90 -12.24 2.30
CA SER A 436 14.53 -11.76 0.97
C SER A 436 14.57 -12.93 0.00
N CYS A 437 13.41 -13.48 -0.37
CA CYS A 437 13.33 -14.63 -1.29
C CYS A 437 13.65 -14.33 -2.75
N SER A 438 14.00 -13.09 -3.12
CA SER A 438 14.25 -12.71 -4.51
C SER A 438 15.65 -12.12 -4.70
N GLU A 439 16.33 -12.54 -5.79
CA GLU A 439 17.60 -11.95 -6.24
C GLU A 439 17.36 -10.51 -6.75
N ASP A 440 16.17 -10.27 -7.33
CA ASP A 440 15.63 -8.98 -7.73
C ASP A 440 14.77 -8.38 -6.61
N GLN A 441 15.08 -7.18 -6.15
CA GLN A 441 14.38 -6.54 -5.01
C GLN A 441 12.87 -6.35 -5.22
N GLU A 442 12.35 -6.48 -6.44
CA GLU A 442 10.97 -6.20 -6.81
C GLU A 442 9.94 -7.26 -6.37
N HIS A 443 10.34 -8.45 -5.91
CA HIS A 443 9.39 -9.54 -5.55
C HIS A 443 9.76 -10.25 -4.23
N ASN A 444 10.06 -9.49 -3.18
CA ASN A 444 10.34 -10.05 -1.87
C ASN A 444 9.02 -10.48 -1.18
N LYS A 445 8.89 -11.77 -0.81
CA LYS A 445 7.73 -12.32 -0.07
C LYS A 445 7.45 -11.62 1.27
N ASN A 446 8.40 -10.85 1.79
CA ASN A 446 8.32 -10.09 3.05
C ASN A 446 8.36 -8.57 2.84
N GLU A 447 8.17 -8.09 1.61
CA GLU A 447 8.24 -6.66 1.26
C GLU A 447 7.29 -5.79 2.08
N ASN A 448 6.10 -6.29 2.39
CA ASN A 448 5.15 -5.54 3.20
C ASN A 448 5.52 -5.48 4.67
N LEU A 449 6.15 -6.54 5.21
CA LEU A 449 6.70 -6.48 6.56
C LEU A 449 7.84 -5.45 6.61
N ILE A 450 8.71 -5.46 5.60
CA ILE A 450 9.79 -4.47 5.48
C ILE A 450 9.21 -3.06 5.43
N SER A 451 8.18 -2.83 4.61
CA SER A 451 7.45 -1.56 4.55
C SER A 451 6.85 -1.16 5.89
N ALA A 452 6.24 -2.12 6.58
CA ALA A 452 5.63 -1.89 7.88
C ALA A 452 6.69 -1.48 8.93
N LEU A 453 7.82 -2.18 8.98
CA LEU A 453 8.89 -1.90 9.94
C LEU A 453 9.66 -0.61 9.63
N ILE A 454 9.76 -0.21 8.36
CA ILE A 454 10.35 1.08 7.97
C ILE A 454 9.48 2.24 8.46
N GLY A 455 8.16 2.13 8.33
CA GLY A 455 7.27 3.19 8.80
C GLY A 455 5.79 3.03 8.51
N GLY A 456 5.36 1.93 7.89
CA GLY A 456 3.93 1.62 7.75
C GLY A 456 3.26 1.28 9.09
N TYR A 457 3.99 0.71 10.06
CA TYR A 457 3.52 0.47 11.43
C TYR A 457 3.85 1.68 12.31
N HIS A 458 2.83 2.51 12.55
CA HIS A 458 3.04 3.86 13.05
C HIS A 458 1.89 4.37 13.92
N ARG A 459 2.15 5.47 14.63
CA ARG A 459 1.12 6.29 15.28
C ARG A 459 0.69 7.40 14.34
N GLU A 460 -0.63 7.56 14.14
CA GLU A 460 -1.15 8.58 13.24
C GLU A 460 -0.75 9.99 13.68
N LYS A 461 -0.36 10.85 12.74
CA LYS A 461 -0.17 12.28 13.02
C LYS A 461 -1.52 12.95 13.23
N LEU A 462 -1.68 13.63 14.36
CA LEU A 462 -2.87 14.42 14.69
C LEU A 462 -2.80 15.76 13.98
N ASN A 463 -3.93 16.21 13.44
CA ASN A 463 -4.03 17.46 12.72
C ASN A 463 -4.20 18.64 13.71
N VAL A 464 -3.13 18.97 14.42
CA VAL A 464 -3.08 20.10 15.38
C VAL A 464 -2.22 21.22 14.79
N PRO A 465 -2.75 22.45 14.63
CA PRO A 465 -1.97 23.57 14.13
C PRO A 465 -0.78 23.90 15.04
N GLY A 466 0.40 24.08 14.45
CA GLY A 466 1.60 24.59 15.14
C GLY A 466 2.46 23.57 15.88
N GLU A 467 2.01 22.32 16.07
CA GLU A 467 2.81 21.28 16.75
C GLU A 467 2.67 19.91 16.08
N GLU A 468 3.77 19.16 16.01
CA GLU A 468 3.71 17.75 15.65
C GLU A 468 3.21 16.92 16.83
N ARG A 469 1.92 16.58 16.80
CA ARG A 469 1.33 15.62 17.73
C ARG A 469 0.97 14.33 17.01
N TYR A 470 1.05 13.21 17.74
CA TYR A 470 0.72 11.89 17.24
C TYR A 470 -0.29 11.23 18.17
N SER A 471 -1.13 10.35 17.63
CA SER A 471 -2.04 9.52 18.41
C SER A 471 -1.25 8.64 19.37
N ASP A 472 -1.84 8.33 20.52
CA ASP A 472 -1.29 7.30 21.42
C ASP A 472 -1.52 5.89 20.86
N GLU A 473 -2.53 5.74 20.00
CA GLU A 473 -2.89 4.50 19.34
C GLU A 473 -2.13 4.30 18.02
N ILE A 474 -1.93 3.04 17.68
CA ILE A 474 -1.30 2.62 16.43
C ILE A 474 -2.35 2.60 15.33
N ALA A 475 -2.02 3.12 14.16
CA ALA A 475 -2.89 3.10 13.00
C ALA A 475 -3.24 1.65 12.62
N LYS A 476 -4.52 1.30 12.61
CA LYS A 476 -5.00 -0.02 12.21
C LYS A 476 -5.12 -0.09 10.69
N ASN A 477 -4.17 -0.77 10.07
CA ASN A 477 -4.06 -0.98 8.63
C ASN A 477 -3.37 -2.32 8.35
N ILE A 478 -3.15 -2.64 7.08
CA ILE A 478 -2.45 -3.87 6.68
C ILE A 478 -1.06 -3.99 7.36
N ALA A 479 -0.34 -2.87 7.48
CA ALA A 479 0.98 -2.82 8.12
C ALA A 479 0.93 -3.16 9.62
N SER A 480 -0.16 -2.80 10.32
CA SER A 480 -0.37 -3.24 11.70
C SER A 480 -0.58 -4.75 11.78
N HIS A 481 -1.42 -5.32 10.94
CA HIS A 481 -1.74 -6.75 11.02
C HIS A 481 -0.52 -7.64 10.75
N ILE A 482 0.24 -7.33 9.69
CA ILE A 482 1.46 -8.09 9.36
C ILE A 482 2.52 -7.99 10.47
N THR A 483 2.71 -6.82 11.07
CA THR A 483 3.71 -6.61 12.13
C THR A 483 3.28 -7.26 13.44
N GLU A 484 2.01 -7.14 13.79
CA GLU A 484 1.44 -7.76 14.99
C GLU A 484 1.53 -9.29 14.94
N SER A 485 1.35 -9.90 13.76
CA SER A 485 1.58 -11.33 13.56
C SER A 485 3.00 -11.74 13.97
N VAL A 486 4.03 -10.96 13.59
CA VAL A 486 5.43 -11.22 13.96
C VAL A 486 5.65 -11.04 15.46
N GLN A 487 5.07 -9.99 16.06
CA GLN A 487 5.17 -9.76 17.49
C GLN A 487 4.61 -10.94 18.30
N TYR A 488 3.47 -11.50 17.90
CA TYR A 488 2.86 -12.65 18.55
C TYR A 488 3.76 -13.90 18.47
N ALA A 489 4.36 -14.17 17.31
CA ALA A 489 5.32 -15.27 17.17
C ALA A 489 6.54 -15.15 18.10
N LEU A 490 7.15 -13.95 18.16
CA LEU A 490 8.31 -13.70 19.02
C LEU A 490 7.94 -13.81 20.51
N LEU A 491 6.77 -13.31 20.90
CA LEU A 491 6.24 -13.45 22.26
C LEU A 491 6.09 -14.91 22.67
N ALA A 492 5.45 -15.73 21.82
CA ALA A 492 5.21 -17.14 22.12
C ALA A 492 6.48 -17.98 22.19
N GLY A 493 7.55 -17.60 21.47
CA GLY A 493 8.85 -18.24 21.59
C GLY A 493 9.79 -17.60 22.62
N GLY A 494 9.26 -16.81 23.55
CA GLY A 494 9.97 -16.41 24.78
C GLY A 494 10.84 -15.16 24.65
N GLU A 495 10.75 -14.40 23.56
CA GLU A 495 11.57 -13.18 23.38
C GLU A 495 11.29 -12.12 24.46
N ILE A 496 10.13 -12.19 25.11
CA ILE A 496 9.78 -11.30 26.22
C ILE A 496 10.70 -11.45 27.44
N GLU A 497 11.26 -12.64 27.67
CA GLU A 497 12.17 -12.91 28.78
C GLU A 497 13.46 -12.10 28.60
N PHE A 498 13.98 -12.03 27.37
CA PHE A 498 15.11 -11.19 27.00
C PHE A 498 14.79 -9.69 27.07
N ALA A 499 13.54 -9.31 26.78
CA ALA A 499 13.10 -7.92 26.85
C ALA A 499 12.93 -7.42 28.28
N GLN A 500 12.66 -8.33 29.23
CA GLN A 500 12.40 -8.00 30.64
C GLN A 500 13.63 -8.20 31.54
N ASP A 501 14.54 -9.13 31.22
CA ASP A 501 15.68 -9.46 32.07
C ASP A 501 17.02 -9.52 31.30
N ARG A 502 17.93 -8.57 31.61
CA ARG A 502 19.28 -8.53 31.00
C ARG A 502 20.21 -9.62 31.53
N SER A 503 19.88 -10.27 32.65
CA SER A 503 20.68 -11.36 33.22
C SER A 503 20.49 -12.68 32.45
N TYR A 504 19.30 -12.89 31.88
CA TYR A 504 18.95 -14.06 31.08
C TYR A 504 19.83 -14.24 29.82
N ALA A 505 20.27 -13.12 29.23
CA ALA A 505 21.19 -13.14 28.09
C ALA A 505 22.60 -13.68 28.44
N ARG A 506 22.99 -13.69 29.72
CA ARG A 506 24.30 -14.20 30.17
C ARG A 506 24.31 -15.71 30.44
N ASP A 507 23.18 -16.28 30.86
CA ASP A 507 23.08 -17.71 31.22
C ASP A 507 23.02 -18.66 30.02
N LEU A 508 22.75 -18.12 28.82
CA LEU A 508 22.66 -18.91 27.58
C LEU A 508 24.00 -19.40 27.03
N ASN A 509 25.11 -18.80 27.43
CA ASN A 509 26.45 -19.37 27.19
C ASN A 509 26.71 -20.61 28.07
N GLY A 510 25.80 -20.96 28.98
CA GLY A 510 26.03 -21.93 30.04
C GLY A 510 25.28 -23.26 29.94
N ARG A 511 23.96 -23.29 29.66
CA ARG A 511 23.17 -24.56 29.68
C ARG A 511 21.93 -24.53 28.78
N GLY A 512 21.69 -25.65 28.10
CA GLY A 512 20.53 -25.89 27.23
C GLY A 512 19.20 -25.96 27.99
N TYR A 513 18.21 -25.23 27.48
CA TYR A 513 16.85 -25.17 28.00
C TYR A 513 15.87 -25.75 26.98
N PHE A 514 15.72 -27.07 27.01
CA PHE A 514 14.51 -27.76 26.58
C PHE A 514 14.27 -28.92 27.56
N ARG A 515 13.32 -28.71 28.49
CA ARG A 515 12.58 -29.77 29.15
C ARG A 515 11.10 -29.57 28.86
#